data_AF-A0A3B8J9S7-F1
#
_entry.id   AF-A0A3B8J9S7-F1
#
_cell.length_a   1.000
_cell.length_b   1.000
_cell.length_c   1.000
_cell.angle_alpha   90.00
_cell.angle_beta   90.00
_cell.angle_gamma   90.00
#
_symmetry.space_group_name_H-M   'P 1'
#
loop_
_entity.id
_entity.type
_entity.pdbx_description
1 polymer ?
#
loop_
_entity_poly.entity_id
_entity_poly.type
_entity_poly.pdbx_seq_one_letter_code
_entity_poly.pdbx_strand_id
1 'polypeptide(L)'
;HKLTERLAEVRKKGILEYLLPDGKSQVTVEYENRRPVRVDTVVISSQHLPDADQTTIEKDIIQKVIRVVIPENLLDENTRYFINPTGRFVIGGPQGDSGLTGRKI
;
A
#
# COMPACT_ATOMS: atom_id res chain seq x y z
N HIS A 1 -4.60 7.92 2.25
CA HIS A 1 -4.31 8.83 1.12
C HIS A 1 -2.84 8.92 0.76
N LYS A 2 -1.94 9.39 1.65
CA LYS A 2 -0.51 9.52 1.32
C LYS A 2 0.15 8.23 0.81
N LEU A 3 -0.25 7.07 1.32
CA LEU A 3 0.27 5.77 0.85
C LEU A 3 -0.11 5.47 -0.61
N THR A 4 -1.38 5.64 -0.98
CA THR A 4 -1.83 5.45 -2.38
C THR A 4 -1.25 6.49 -3.32
N GLU A 5 -1.04 7.72 -2.85
CA GLU A 5 -0.35 8.76 -3.60
C GLU A 5 1.11 8.38 -3.87
N ARG A 6 1.82 7.91 -2.83
CA ARG A 6 3.20 7.44 -2.97
C ARG A 6 3.32 6.21 -3.86
N LEU A 7 2.37 5.27 -3.81
CA LEU A 7 2.30 4.14 -4.76
C LEU A 7 2.22 4.65 -6.21
N ALA A 8 1.35 5.63 -6.47
CA ALA A 8 1.23 6.22 -7.80
C ALA A 8 2.52 6.96 -8.21
N GLU A 9 3.18 7.65 -7.28
CA GLU A 9 4.43 8.38 -7.52
C GLU A 9 5.56 7.43 -7.92
N VAL A 10 5.84 6.39 -7.13
CA VAL A 10 6.94 5.45 -7.42
C VAL A 10 6.72 4.69 -8.71
N ARG A 11 5.46 4.40 -9.07
CA ARG A 11 5.10 3.85 -10.37
C ARG A 11 5.37 4.82 -11.51
N LYS A 12 4.82 6.04 -11.44
CA LYS A 12 4.94 7.05 -12.52
C LYS A 12 6.39 7.51 -12.74
N LYS A 13 7.22 7.47 -11.69
CA LYS A 13 8.65 7.80 -11.77
C LYS A 13 9.53 6.62 -12.20
N GLY A 14 8.98 5.43 -12.43
CA GLY A 14 9.76 4.24 -12.78
C GLY A 14 10.64 3.71 -11.63
N ILE A 15 10.37 4.10 -10.38
CA ILE A 15 11.13 3.60 -9.22
C ILE A 15 10.77 2.13 -8.96
N LEU A 16 9.50 1.79 -9.14
CA LEU A 16 8.96 0.42 -9.09
C LEU A 16 8.22 0.14 -10.39
N GLU A 17 8.95 -0.23 -11.43
CA GLU A 17 8.45 -0.37 -12.80
C GLU A 17 7.40 -1.48 -12.97
N TYR A 18 7.39 -2.46 -12.06
CA TYR A 18 6.43 -3.56 -12.09
C TYR A 18 5.06 -3.21 -11.53
N LEU A 19 4.86 -2.04 -10.91
CA LEU A 19 3.57 -1.64 -10.38
C LEU A 19 2.61 -1.18 -11.48
N LEU A 20 1.35 -1.58 -11.35
CA LEU A 20 0.26 -1.18 -12.22
C LEU A 20 -0.67 -0.17 -11.51
N PRO A 21 -1.61 0.47 -12.24
CA PRO A 21 -2.34 1.62 -11.71
C PRO A 21 -3.28 1.34 -10.53
N ASP A 22 -3.82 0.12 -10.40
CA ASP A 22 -4.79 -0.20 -9.35
C ASP A 22 -4.09 -0.50 -8.01
N GLY A 23 -4.62 0.07 -6.93
CA GLY A 23 -4.03 -0.06 -5.62
C GLY A 23 -4.91 0.47 -4.50
N LYS A 24 -4.81 -0.17 -3.34
CA LYS A 24 -5.57 0.12 -2.12
C LYS A 24 -4.61 0.16 -0.94
N SER A 25 -4.89 1.05 0.02
CA SER A 25 -4.18 1.10 1.30
C SER A 25 -5.18 1.20 2.44
N GLN A 26 -4.89 0.53 3.54
CA GLN A 26 -5.58 0.68 4.81
C GLN A 26 -4.55 0.79 5.94
N VAL A 27 -4.83 1.63 6.94
CA VAL A 27 -3.97 1.82 8.10
C VAL A 27 -4.82 1.78 9.35
N THR A 28 -4.44 0.96 10.32
CA THR A 28 -5.00 0.92 11.66
C THR A 28 -4.03 1.66 12.59
N VAL A 29 -4.54 2.65 13.32
CA VAL A 29 -3.73 3.51 14.21
C VAL A 29 -4.24 3.36 15.63
N GLU A 30 -3.34 3.14 16.57
CA GLU A 30 -3.62 3.13 18.00
C GLU A 30 -3.66 4.55 18.54
N TYR A 31 -4.66 4.81 19.40
CA TYR A 31 -4.88 6.10 20.02
C TYR A 31 -4.94 5.96 21.54
N GLU A 32 -4.24 6.87 22.21
CA GLU A 32 -4.38 7.09 23.65
C GLU A 32 -4.79 8.54 23.87
N ASN A 33 -5.83 8.77 24.68
CA ASN A 33 -6.29 10.12 25.02
C ASN A 33 -6.48 11.02 23.78
N ARG A 34 -7.03 10.45 22.70
CA ARG A 34 -7.26 11.10 21.39
C ARG A 34 -5.98 11.53 20.64
N ARG A 35 -4.81 11.02 21.02
CA ARG A 35 -3.54 11.22 20.30
C ARG A 35 -3.09 9.90 19.65
N PRO A 36 -2.64 9.92 18.39
CA PRO A 36 -2.08 8.72 17.77
C PRO A 36 -0.75 8.40 18.43
N VAL A 37 -0.58 7.17 18.88
CA VAL A 37 0.66 6.72 19.55
C VAL A 37 1.49 5.80 18.67
N ARG A 38 0.82 4.99 17.83
CA ARG A 38 1.48 3.98 16.98
C ARG A 38 0.58 3.57 15.82
N VAL A 39 1.19 3.12 14.73
CA VAL A 39 0.49 2.38 13.67
C VAL A 39 0.54 0.90 14.01
N ASP A 40 -0.62 0.28 14.24
CA ASP A 40 -0.68 -1.14 14.55
C ASP A 40 -0.54 -2.00 13.28
N THR A 41 -1.26 -1.63 12.22
CA THR A 41 -1.36 -2.45 11.01
C THR A 41 -1.39 -1.58 9.76
N VAL A 42 -0.60 -1.95 8.76
CA VAL A 42 -0.66 -1.39 7.40
C VAL A 42 -0.99 -2.49 6.42
N VAL A 43 -2.05 -2.29 5.63
CA VAL A 43 -2.42 -3.18 4.52
C VAL A 43 -2.22 -2.44 3.22
N ILE A 44 -1.48 -3.02 2.29
CA ILE A 44 -1.35 -2.52 0.92
C ILE A 44 -1.67 -3.66 -0.05
N SER A 45 -2.59 -3.39 -0.96
CA SER A 45 -2.81 -4.22 -2.14
C SER A 45 -2.46 -3.38 -3.36
N SER A 46 -1.47 -3.78 -4.13
CA SER A 46 -1.08 -3.07 -5.35
C SER A 46 -1.03 -4.03 -6.53
N GLN A 47 -1.66 -3.64 -7.62
CA GLN A 47 -1.61 -4.37 -8.86
C GLN A 47 -0.18 -4.37 -9.41
N HIS A 48 0.25 -5.48 -10.02
CA HIS A 48 1.61 -5.64 -10.51
C HIS A 48 1.69 -6.51 -11.77
N LEU A 49 2.82 -6.43 -12.47
CA LEU A 49 3.14 -7.32 -13.58
C LEU A 49 3.21 -8.79 -13.12
N PRO A 50 2.86 -9.76 -13.99
CA PRO A 50 2.76 -11.17 -13.63
C PRO A 50 4.09 -11.78 -13.18
N ASP A 51 5.22 -11.21 -13.61
CA ASP A 51 6.58 -11.71 -13.37
C ASP A 51 7.21 -11.12 -12.09
N ALA A 52 6.51 -10.20 -11.42
CA ALA A 52 6.99 -9.61 -10.18
C ALA A 52 6.87 -10.58 -9.00
N ASP A 53 7.99 -10.83 -8.33
CA ASP A 53 8.07 -11.69 -7.15
C ASP A 53 7.45 -11.03 -5.91
N GLN A 54 6.66 -11.78 -5.16
CA GLN A 54 5.94 -11.30 -3.99
C GLN A 54 6.88 -10.81 -2.88
N THR A 55 7.99 -11.50 -2.65
CA THR A 55 8.98 -11.11 -1.62
C THR A 55 9.61 -9.76 -1.97
N THR A 56 9.90 -9.55 -3.25
CA THR A 56 10.43 -8.30 -3.78
C THR A 56 9.41 -7.16 -3.62
N ILE A 57 8.15 -7.40 -4.02
CA ILE A 57 7.04 -6.44 -3.87
C ILE A 57 6.89 -6.01 -2.40
N GLU A 58 6.87 -6.98 -1.49
CA GLU A 58 6.72 -6.73 -0.05
C GLU A 58 7.84 -5.83 0.48
N LYS A 59 9.10 -6.20 0.23
CA LYS A 59 10.26 -5.43 0.66
C LYS A 59 10.25 -4.01 0.09
N ASP A 60 9.98 -3.88 -1.20
CA ASP A 60 9.97 -2.59 -1.87
C ASP A 60 8.86 -1.68 -1.38
N ILE A 61 7.65 -2.19 -1.18
CA ILE A 61 6.53 -1.40 -0.66
C ILE A 61 6.83 -0.93 0.77
N ILE A 62 7.37 -1.79 1.63
CA ILE A 62 7.75 -1.39 2.98
C ILE A 62 8.79 -0.26 2.94
N GLN A 63 9.85 -0.41 2.15
CA GLN A 63 10.98 0.54 2.13
C GLN A 63 10.69 1.83 1.37
N LYS A 64 10.10 1.75 0.18
CA LYS A 64 9.96 2.88 -0.76
C LYS A 64 8.61 3.58 -0.65
N VAL A 65 7.63 2.97 0.02
CA VAL A 65 6.27 3.51 0.20
C VAL A 65 5.95 3.73 1.67
N ILE A 66 5.93 2.68 2.50
CA ILE A 66 5.42 2.78 3.88
C ILE A 66 6.36 3.62 4.74
N ARG A 67 7.65 3.26 4.80
CA ARG A 67 8.67 3.99 5.59
C ARG A 67 8.95 5.40 5.10
N VAL A 68 8.64 5.70 3.84
CA VAL A 68 8.74 7.07 3.28
C VAL A 68 7.56 7.95 3.73
N VAL A 69 6.39 7.34 3.95
CA VAL A 69 5.14 8.07 4.20
C VAL A 69 4.79 8.16 5.68
N ILE A 70 4.97 7.06 6.41
CA ILE A 70 4.62 6.98 7.83
C ILE A 70 5.84 7.41 8.65
N PRO A 71 5.70 8.40 9.56
CA PRO A 71 6.77 8.80 10.45
C PRO A 71 7.36 7.62 11.22
N GLU A 72 8.68 7.54 11.31
CA GLU A 72 9.39 6.44 11.97
C GLU A 72 8.99 6.30 13.44
N ASN A 73 8.69 7.41 14.12
CA ASN A 73 8.25 7.41 15.52
C ASN A 73 6.85 6.80 15.76
N LEU A 74 6.13 6.42 14.69
CA LEU A 74 4.85 5.71 14.77
C LEU A 74 4.96 4.26 14.31
N LEU A 75 6.13 3.83 13.84
CA LEU A 75 6.41 2.47 13.40
C LEU A 75 7.33 1.79 14.42
N ASP A 76 7.04 0.53 14.73
CA ASP A 76 7.80 -0.27 15.67
C ASP A 76 7.92 -1.73 15.20
N GLU A 77 8.61 -2.56 15.99
CA GLU A 77 8.76 -3.99 15.72
C GLU A 77 7.46 -4.78 15.73
N ASN A 78 6.42 -4.26 16.39
CA ASN A 78 5.10 -4.88 16.48
C ASN A 78 4.17 -4.43 15.35
N THR A 79 4.58 -3.48 14.52
CA THR A 79 3.77 -2.99 13.40
C THR A 79 3.62 -4.10 12.37
N ARG A 80 2.37 -4.47 12.06
CA ARG A 80 2.06 -5.53 11.11
C ARG A 80 1.95 -4.97 9.69
N TYR A 81 2.63 -5.60 8.75
CA TYR A 81 2.57 -5.26 7.33
C TYR A 81 1.91 -6.39 6.56
N PHE A 82 0.80 -6.10 5.88
CA PHE A 82 0.12 -7.03 4.98
C PHE A 82 0.22 -6.51 3.56
N ILE A 83 1.19 -7.01 2.80
CA ILE A 83 1.41 -6.60 1.41
C ILE A 83 0.87 -7.68 0.49
N ASN A 84 -0.11 -7.35 -0.35
CA ASN A 84 -0.79 -8.30 -1.23
C ASN A 84 -1.17 -9.62 -0.51
N PRO A 85 -1.94 -9.58 0.61
CA PRO A 85 -2.21 -10.76 1.42
C PRO A 85 -2.99 -11.86 0.68
N THR A 86 -3.70 -11.51 -0.39
CA THR A 86 -4.38 -12.45 -1.29
C THR A 86 -3.44 -13.08 -2.34
N GLY A 87 -2.15 -12.77 -2.30
CA GLY A 87 -1.17 -13.17 -3.29
C GLY A 87 -1.21 -12.30 -4.54
N ARG A 88 -1.28 -12.93 -5.71
CA ARG A 88 -1.11 -12.25 -7.01
C ARG A 88 -2.26 -11.28 -7.29
N PHE A 89 -1.91 -10.04 -7.59
CA PHE A 89 -2.85 -9.00 -8.06
C PHE A 89 -2.44 -8.52 -9.46
N VAL A 90 -2.66 -9.35 -10.47
CA VAL A 90 -2.27 -9.05 -11.86
C VAL A 90 -3.41 -8.39 -12.63
N ILE A 91 -4.64 -8.87 -12.44
CA ILE A 91 -5.85 -8.32 -13.07
C ILE A 91 -6.46 -7.29 -12.12
N GLY A 92 -6.58 -6.05 -12.57
CA GLY A 92 -7.13 -4.94 -11.80
C GLY A 92 -7.82 -3.91 -12.71
N GLY A 93 -8.24 -2.78 -12.12
CA GLY A 93 -8.99 -1.75 -12.84
C GLY A 93 -10.37 -2.24 -13.31
N PRO A 94 -10.95 -1.66 -14.38
CA PRO A 94 -12.29 -1.97 -14.85
C PRO A 94 -12.53 -3.44 -15.21
N GLN A 95 -11.47 -4.17 -15.54
CA GLN A 95 -11.54 -5.61 -15.82
C GLN A 95 -11.75 -6.44 -14.54
N GLY A 96 -11.24 -5.97 -13.40
CA GLY A 96 -11.36 -6.64 -12.11
C GLY A 96 -12.56 -6.16 -11.28
N ASP A 97 -12.98 -4.91 -11.42
CA ASP A 97 -14.11 -4.33 -10.69
C ASP A 97 -14.71 -3.14 -11.44
N SER A 98 -16.04 -3.03 -11.47
CA SER A 98 -16.73 -1.95 -12.20
C SER A 98 -16.61 -0.61 -11.47
N GLY A 99 -16.17 0.43 -12.18
CA GLY A 99 -16.09 1.79 -11.66
C GLY A 99 -17.42 2.56 -11.78
N LEU A 100 -17.87 3.19 -10.71
CA LEU A 100 -19.04 4.09 -10.71
C LEU A 100 -18.71 5.43 -10.02
N THR A 101 -19.23 6.52 -10.58
CA THR A 101 -19.10 7.87 -10.01
C THR A 101 -19.71 7.94 -8.61
N GLY A 102 -19.04 8.64 -7.68
CA GLY A 102 -19.57 8.88 -6.33
C GLY A 102 -19.48 7.71 -5.34
N ARG A 103 -18.68 6.67 -5.63
CA ARG A 103 -18.56 5.46 -4.77
C ARG A 103 -17.33 5.42 -3.86
N LYS A 104 -16.73 6.58 -3.60
CA LYS A 104 -15.58 6.80 -2.69
C LYS A 104 -15.76 8.15 -1.97
N ILE A 105 -16.84 8.25 -1.18
CA ILE A 105 -17.19 9.42 -0.37
C ILE A 105 -16.43 9.44 0.96
#